data_AF-F0J7B2-F1
#
_entry.id   AF-F0J7B2-F1
#
_cell.length_a   1.000
_cell.length_b   1.000
_cell.length_c   1.000
_cell.angle_alpha   90.00
_cell.angle_beta   90.00
_cell.angle_gamma   90.00
#
_symmetry.space_group_name_H-M   'P 1'
#
loop_
_entity.id
_entity.type
_entity.pdbx_description
1 polymer ?
#
loop_
_entity_poly.entity_id
_entity_poly.type
_entity_poly.pdbx_seq_one_letter_code
_entity_poly.pdbx_strand_id
1 'polypeptide(L)'
;MVLRADFAAIQPAAAALRAALGAATALCRAPDGAPSLARLLAAPAHLDLPEGMVRDALIPRTGNPIFMTGASLLPDKADIAWTIARMVEAGHLDPAGEDPSLAIITP
;
A
#
# COMPACT_ATOMS: atom_id res chain seq x y z
N MET A 1 -0.88 3.48 3.62
CA MET A 1 0.47 3.48 4.23
C MET A 1 0.31 3.20 5.73
N VAL A 2 1.16 2.35 6.31
CA VAL A 2 1.17 2.10 7.77
C VAL A 2 2.53 2.53 8.33
N LEU A 3 2.51 3.34 9.38
CA LEU A 3 3.68 3.79 10.12
C LEU A 3 3.45 3.51 11.61
N ARG A 4 4.52 3.31 12.38
CA ARG A 4 4.40 3.31 13.84
C ARG A 4 3.93 4.69 14.30
N ALA A 5 3.06 4.73 15.31
CA ALA A 5 2.44 5.97 15.78
C ALA A 5 3.47 7.00 16.29
N ASP A 6 4.52 6.53 16.98
CA ASP A 6 5.62 7.37 17.46
C ASP A 6 6.40 8.02 16.32
N PHE A 7 6.65 7.30 15.24
CA PHE A 7 7.28 7.84 14.04
C PHE A 7 6.34 8.78 13.26
N ALA A 8 5.05 8.45 13.17
CA ALA A 8 4.06 9.28 12.51
C ALA A 8 3.89 10.66 13.18
N ALA A 9 4.10 10.73 14.49
CA ALA A 9 4.09 11.98 15.26
C ALA A 9 5.30 12.89 14.94
N ILE A 10 6.37 12.37 14.31
CA ILE A 10 7.54 13.15 13.92
C ILE A 10 7.23 13.91 12.62
N GLN A 11 6.67 15.11 12.76
CA GLN A 11 6.52 16.03 11.64
C GLN A 11 7.85 16.71 11.28
N PRO A 12 8.12 16.99 9.99
CA PRO A 12 7.25 16.79 8.82
C PRO A 12 7.46 15.46 8.07
N ALA A 13 8.23 14.51 8.61
CA ALA A 13 8.70 13.32 7.88
C ALA A 13 7.56 12.45 7.32
N ALA A 14 6.48 12.24 8.11
CA ALA A 14 5.33 11.43 7.67
C ALA A 14 4.59 12.05 6.47
N ALA A 15 4.44 13.38 6.45
CA ALA A 15 3.79 14.08 5.34
C ALA A 15 4.63 14.01 4.06
N ALA A 16 5.94 14.18 4.17
CA ALA A 16 6.87 14.06 3.05
C ALA A 16 6.84 12.64 2.45
N LEU A 17 6.82 11.61 3.29
CA LEU A 17 6.74 10.22 2.84
C LEU A 17 5.44 9.93 2.08
N ARG A 18 4.30 10.44 2.57
CA ARG A 18 3.01 10.32 1.87
C ARG A 18 3.04 10.98 0.49
N ALA A 19 3.63 12.17 0.38
CA ALA A 19 3.77 12.87 -0.89
C ALA A 19 4.68 12.10 -1.87
N ALA A 20 5.82 11.59 -1.39
CA ALA A 20 6.73 10.77 -2.17
C ALA A 20 6.07 9.48 -2.69
N LEU A 21 5.28 8.80 -1.84
CA LEU A 21 4.50 7.63 -2.26
C LEU A 21 3.48 7.98 -3.35
N GLY A 22 2.79 9.12 -3.23
CA GLY A 22 1.88 9.60 -4.27
C GLY A 22 2.56 9.80 -5.63
N ALA A 23 3.75 10.41 -5.63
CA ALA A 23 4.54 10.59 -6.84
C ALA A 23 5.01 9.25 -7.43
N ALA A 24 5.48 8.33 -6.58
CA ALA A 24 5.90 6.99 -7.01
C ALA A 24 4.75 6.20 -7.65
N THR A 25 3.55 6.24 -7.05
CA THR A 25 2.35 5.64 -7.65
C THR A 25 2.06 6.24 -9.03
N ALA A 26 2.12 7.57 -9.18
CA ALA A 26 1.86 8.22 -10.46
C ALA A 26 2.84 7.74 -11.56
N LEU A 27 4.12 7.58 -11.22
CA LEU A 27 5.14 7.02 -12.11
C LEU A 27 4.82 5.56 -12.48
N CYS A 28 4.41 4.74 -11.51
CA CYS A 28 4.06 3.34 -11.76
C CYS A 28 2.84 3.18 -12.67
N ARG A 29 1.94 4.18 -12.72
CA ARG A 29 0.77 4.22 -13.62
C ARG A 29 1.05 4.79 -15.00
N ALA A 30 2.22 5.38 -15.22
CA ALA A 30 2.54 5.99 -16.50
C ALA A 30 2.49 4.92 -17.62
N PRO A 31 2.07 5.28 -18.84
CA PRO A 31 1.94 4.32 -19.96
C PRO A 31 3.24 3.56 -20.27
N ASP A 32 4.39 4.17 -20.00
CA ASP A 32 5.75 3.65 -20.14
C ASP A 32 6.38 3.20 -18.80
N GLY A 33 5.62 3.27 -17.71
CA GLY A 33 6.07 2.96 -16.36
C GLY A 33 6.31 1.46 -16.14
N ALA A 34 5.47 0.59 -16.72
CA ALA A 34 5.53 -0.86 -16.46
C ALA A 34 6.87 -1.52 -16.87
N PRO A 35 7.45 -1.26 -18.07
CA PRO A 35 8.77 -1.78 -18.41
C PRO A 35 9.89 -1.28 -17.50
N SER A 36 9.88 0.02 -17.17
CA SER A 36 10.91 0.62 -16.30
C SER A 36 10.81 0.09 -14.87
N LEU A 37 9.60 -0.09 -14.36
CA LEU A 37 9.32 -0.68 -13.05
C LEU A 37 9.70 -2.15 -13.00
N ALA A 38 9.42 -2.92 -14.06
CA ALA A 38 9.79 -4.33 -14.14
C ALA A 38 11.32 -4.51 -14.04
N ARG A 39 12.08 -3.71 -14.78
CA ARG A 39 13.55 -3.73 -14.73
C ARG A 39 14.10 -3.35 -13.36
N LEU A 40 13.53 -2.32 -12.73
CA LEU A 40 13.91 -1.91 -11.38
C LEU A 40 13.68 -3.06 -10.39
N LEU A 41 12.47 -3.61 -10.34
CA LEU A 41 12.10 -4.66 -9.39
C LEU A 41 12.86 -5.99 -9.63
N ALA A 42 13.23 -6.28 -10.88
CA ALA A 42 14.00 -7.47 -11.23
C ALA A 42 15.46 -7.43 -10.75
N ALA A 43 15.99 -6.26 -10.40
CA ALA A 43 17.38 -6.15 -9.97
C ALA A 43 17.63 -6.90 -8.64
N PRO A 44 18.86 -7.41 -8.41
CA PRO A 44 19.20 -8.14 -7.18
C PRO A 44 19.03 -7.33 -5.88
N ALA A 45 19.04 -6.01 -5.98
CA ALA A 45 18.78 -5.12 -4.85
C ALA A 45 17.30 -5.08 -4.42
N HIS A 46 16.40 -5.70 -5.19
CA HIS A 46 14.96 -5.69 -5.00
C HIS A 46 14.39 -7.10 -4.90
N LEU A 47 13.69 -7.60 -5.93
CA LEU A 47 13.05 -8.92 -5.88
C LEU A 47 13.99 -10.05 -6.33
N ASP A 48 15.02 -9.72 -7.12
CA ASP A 48 15.93 -10.71 -7.73
C ASP A 48 15.18 -11.81 -8.51
N LEU A 49 14.23 -11.38 -9.35
CA LEU A 49 13.40 -12.25 -10.17
C LEU A 49 13.58 -11.93 -11.67
N PRO A 50 13.29 -12.88 -12.57
CA PRO A 50 13.33 -12.62 -14.01
C PRO A 50 12.43 -11.45 -14.42
N GLU A 51 12.96 -10.46 -15.15
CA GLU A 51 12.23 -9.26 -15.58
C GLU A 51 10.94 -9.59 -16.34
N GLY A 52 10.94 -10.63 -17.17
CA GLY A 52 9.75 -11.08 -17.90
C GLY A 52 8.60 -11.46 -16.97
N MET A 53 8.88 -12.20 -15.89
CA MET A 53 7.89 -12.60 -14.89
C MET A 53 7.32 -11.38 -14.16
N VAL A 54 8.18 -10.45 -13.75
CA VAL A 54 7.76 -9.20 -13.09
C VAL A 54 6.89 -8.37 -14.03
N ARG A 55 7.31 -8.22 -15.29
CA ARG A 55 6.56 -7.47 -16.30
C ARG A 55 5.17 -8.05 -16.53
N ASP A 56 5.06 -9.38 -16.64
CA ASP A 56 3.76 -10.04 -16.85
C ASP A 56 2.83 -9.85 -15.64
N ALA A 57 3.37 -9.83 -14.42
CA ALA A 57 2.63 -9.52 -13.20
C ALA A 57 2.20 -8.05 -13.10
N LEU A 58 2.82 -7.14 -13.87
CA LEU A 58 2.46 -5.72 -13.94
C LEU A 58 1.38 -5.41 -14.99
N ILE A 59 1.00 -6.37 -15.84
CA ILE A 59 0.01 -6.16 -16.91
C ILE A 59 -1.40 -6.29 -16.30
N PRO A 60 -2.26 -5.25 -16.38
CA PRO A 60 -3.58 -5.25 -15.74
C PRO A 60 -4.56 -6.35 -16.21
N ARG A 61 -4.25 -7.07 -17.30
CA ARG A 61 -5.10 -8.16 -17.83
C ARG A 61 -5.30 -9.32 -16.87
N THR A 62 -4.41 -9.51 -15.89
CA THR A 62 -4.50 -10.55 -14.85
C THR A 62 -4.98 -10.01 -13.49
N GLY A 63 -5.39 -8.74 -13.43
CA GLY A 63 -6.01 -8.15 -12.24
C GLY A 63 -5.05 -7.47 -11.26
N ASN A 64 -3.76 -7.30 -11.57
CA ASN A 64 -2.80 -6.61 -10.70
C ASN A 64 -1.62 -5.97 -11.46
N PRO A 65 -0.90 -5.01 -10.82
CA PRO A 65 -1.30 -4.26 -9.62
C PRO A 65 -2.06 -2.98 -9.98
N ILE A 66 -3.01 -2.60 -9.11
CA ILE A 66 -3.64 -1.28 -9.13
C ILE A 66 -2.82 -0.35 -8.23
N PHE A 67 -2.12 0.61 -8.82
CA PHE A 67 -1.40 1.63 -8.06
C PHE A 67 -2.38 2.73 -7.62
N MET A 68 -2.65 2.83 -6.31
CA MET A 68 -3.61 3.79 -5.72
C MET A 68 -3.05 5.21 -5.63
N THR A 69 -3.81 6.22 -6.05
CA THR A 69 -3.38 7.64 -6.11
C THR A 69 -4.08 8.53 -5.08
N GLY A 70 -3.40 9.59 -4.61
CA GLY A 70 -4.03 10.70 -3.89
C GLY A 70 -4.74 10.27 -2.60
N ALA A 71 -6.01 10.65 -2.44
CA ALA A 71 -6.82 10.31 -1.26
C ALA A 71 -6.97 8.79 -1.06
N SER A 72 -6.88 7.98 -2.12
CA SER A 72 -6.92 6.51 -2.03
C SER A 72 -5.67 5.88 -1.38
N LEU A 73 -4.63 6.66 -1.08
CA LEU A 73 -3.51 6.19 -0.24
C LEU A 73 -3.87 6.13 1.25
N LEU A 74 -4.95 6.80 1.66
CA LEU A 74 -5.58 6.61 2.95
C LEU A 74 -6.51 5.41 2.84
N PRO A 75 -6.36 4.39 3.70
CA PRO A 75 -7.27 3.27 3.69
C PRO A 75 -8.68 3.75 4.06
N ASP A 76 -9.70 3.23 3.35
CA ASP A 76 -11.09 3.51 3.68
C ASP A 76 -11.42 2.91 5.06
N LYS A 77 -12.11 3.68 5.90
CA LYS A 77 -12.57 3.19 7.21
C LYS A 77 -13.51 2.00 7.05
N ALA A 78 -14.30 1.96 5.98
CA ALA A 78 -15.18 0.84 5.67
C ALA A 78 -14.39 -0.45 5.36
N ASP A 79 -13.31 -0.36 4.58
CA ASP A 79 -12.45 -1.50 4.26
C ASP A 79 -11.74 -2.05 5.51
N ILE A 80 -11.32 -1.15 6.40
CA ILE A 80 -10.72 -1.52 7.68
C ILE A 80 -11.75 -2.21 8.59
N ALA A 81 -12.94 -1.61 8.75
CA ALA A 81 -14.01 -2.19 9.56
C ALA A 81 -14.43 -3.58 9.04
N TRP A 82 -14.53 -3.73 7.72
CA TRP A 82 -14.79 -5.02 7.09
C TRP A 82 -13.68 -6.04 7.39
N THR A 83 -12.41 -5.62 7.32
CA THR A 83 -11.26 -6.48 7.63
C THR A 83 -11.26 -6.93 9.09
N ILE A 84 -11.55 -6.02 10.03
CA ILE A 84 -11.67 -6.33 11.46
C ILE A 84 -12.79 -7.33 11.69
N ALA A 85 -13.96 -7.11 11.07
CA ALA A 85 -15.10 -8.03 11.19
C ALA A 85 -14.76 -9.45 10.71
N ARG A 86 -14.01 -9.58 9.61
CA ARG A 86 -13.52 -10.88 9.11
C ARG A 86 -12.56 -11.57 10.08
N MET A 87 -11.68 -10.80 10.72
CA MET A 87 -10.73 -11.32 11.70
C MET A 87 -11.41 -11.76 12.99
N VAL A 88 -12.46 -11.05 13.43
CA VAL A 88 -13.32 -11.47 14.56
C VAL A 88 -14.06 -12.76 14.23
N GLU A 89 -14.69 -12.83 13.05
CA GLU A 89 -15.40 -14.04 12.60
C GLU A 89 -14.46 -15.26 12.51
N ALA A 90 -13.22 -15.06 12.08
CA ALA A 90 -12.19 -16.09 12.03
C ALA A 90 -11.58 -16.44 13.41
N GLY A 91 -11.98 -15.74 14.48
CA GLY A 91 -11.47 -15.97 15.84
C GLY A 91 -10.05 -15.44 16.09
N HIS A 92 -9.55 -14.54 15.24
CA HIS A 92 -8.22 -13.92 15.38
C HIS A 92 -8.22 -12.65 16.23
N LEU A 93 -9.38 -12.02 16.41
CA LEU A 93 -9.56 -10.84 17.25
C LEU A 93 -10.71 -11.06 18.24
N ASP A 94 -10.53 -10.55 19.46
CA ASP A 94 -11.59 -10.52 20.46
C ASP A 94 -12.59 -9.40 20.14
N PRO A 95 -13.89 -9.72 19.94
CA PRO A 95 -14.92 -8.70 19.71
C PRO A 95 -15.13 -7.74 20.89
N ALA A 96 -14.69 -8.08 22.10
CA ALA A 96 -14.74 -7.21 23.27
C ALA A 96 -13.47 -6.36 23.46
N GLY A 97 -12.47 -6.53 22.59
CA GLY A 97 -11.22 -5.77 22.60
C GLY A 97 -11.40 -4.32 22.13
N GLU A 98 -10.36 -3.52 22.35
CA GLU A 98 -10.30 -2.13 21.86
C GLU A 98 -10.37 -2.13 20.31
N ASP A 99 -11.27 -1.35 19.72
CA ASP A 99 -11.45 -1.32 18.26
C ASP A 99 -10.20 -0.73 17.59
N PRO A 100 -9.42 -1.53 16.84
CA PRO A 100 -8.17 -1.07 16.26
C PRO A 100 -8.37 -0.03 15.15
N SER A 101 -9.59 0.16 14.64
CA SER A 101 -9.90 1.23 13.70
C SER A 101 -9.87 2.62 14.34
N LEU A 102 -9.94 2.74 15.68
CA LEU A 102 -9.87 4.01 16.39
C LEU A 102 -8.45 4.59 16.44
N ALA A 103 -7.41 3.76 16.24
CA ALA A 103 -6.02 4.20 16.17
C ALA A 103 -5.66 4.88 14.83
N ILE A 104 -6.61 4.98 13.89
CA ILE A 104 -6.40 5.64 12.60
C ILE A 104 -6.32 7.14 12.81
N ILE A 105 -5.10 7.67 12.78
CA ILE A 105 -4.86 9.11 12.74
C ILE A 105 -5.16 9.61 11.31
N THR A 106 -6.39 10.10 11.09
CA THR A 106 -6.67 10.99 9.96
C THR A 106 -6.08 12.37 10.25
N PRO A 107 -5.30 12.97 9.34
CA PRO A 107 -4.97 14.39 9.43
C PRO A 107 -6.21 15.27 9.23
#